data_AF-E3I2C3-F1
#
_entry.id   AF-E3I2C3-F1
#
_cell.length_a   1.000
_cell.length_b   1.000
_cell.length_c   1.000
_cell.angle_alpha   90.00
_cell.angle_beta   90.00
_cell.angle_gamma   90.00
#
_symmetry.space_group_name_H-M   'P 1'
#
loop_
_entity.id
_entity.type
_entity.pdbx_description
1 polymer ?
#
loop_
_entity_poly.entity_id
_entity_poly.type
_entity_poly.pdbx_seq_one_letter_code
_entity_poly.pdbx_strand_id
1 'polypeptide(L)'
;MWLRITLLAALAFIPQGCARKDPAVDSLIGSEPQRLSFGPPPQVLQTFVEKMKLCWFGTGETLAGYRYEAGERYPGEDAQSPEGYPNVKLFEPGDGPPLFEIQFHKYNDNTLIVTRNYAMSTELSTKVKRDIQLWALQGRDCTS
;
A
#
# COMPACT_ATOMS: atom_id res chain seq x y z
N MET A 1 -49.12 -2.58 54.50
CA MET A 1 -48.46 -1.25 54.43
C MET A 1 -47.24 -1.32 55.33
N TRP A 2 -46.03 -1.18 54.80
CA TRP A 2 -44.79 -0.70 55.44
C TRP A 2 -43.65 -0.81 54.41
N LEU A 3 -43.11 0.34 54.03
CA LEU A 3 -42.02 0.57 53.11
C LEU A 3 -40.68 0.36 53.84
N ARG A 4 -39.69 -0.28 53.21
CA ARG A 4 -38.27 0.05 53.40
C ARG A 4 -37.48 -0.01 52.10
N ILE A 5 -36.94 1.15 51.77
CA ILE A 5 -35.91 1.57 50.80
C ILE A 5 -34.58 0.92 51.27
N THR A 6 -33.61 0.43 50.49
CA THR A 6 -32.69 1.07 49.52
C THR A 6 -31.62 0.03 49.15
N LEU A 7 -31.09 0.01 47.92
CA LEU A 7 -29.67 0.23 47.56
C LEU A 7 -29.32 -0.43 46.20
N LEU A 8 -28.71 0.38 45.32
CA LEU A 8 -28.11 -0.02 44.05
C LEU A 8 -26.97 -1.05 44.23
N ALA A 9 -26.85 -1.96 43.27
CA ALA A 9 -25.55 -2.44 42.80
C ALA A 9 -25.64 -2.75 41.30
N ALA A 10 -25.14 -1.82 40.49
CA ALA A 10 -24.83 -2.04 39.09
C ALA A 10 -23.64 -3.02 39.00
N LEU A 11 -23.81 -4.13 38.27
CA LEU A 11 -22.70 -4.96 37.83
C LEU A 11 -22.77 -5.06 36.30
N ALA A 12 -22.07 -4.12 35.67
CA ALA A 12 -21.68 -4.21 34.28
C ALA A 12 -20.70 -5.39 34.12
N PHE A 13 -21.06 -6.37 33.28
CA PHE A 13 -20.15 -7.40 32.79
C PHE A 13 -19.82 -7.12 31.32
N ILE A 14 -18.69 -6.44 31.10
CA ILE A 14 -17.85 -6.45 29.89
C ILE A 14 -16.42 -6.41 30.48
N PRO A 15 -15.39 -7.14 30.03
CA PRO A 15 -15.11 -7.57 28.64
C PRO A 15 -14.45 -8.96 28.49
N GLN A 16 -14.81 -9.75 27.47
CA GLN A 16 -13.87 -10.71 26.87
C GLN A 16 -14.05 -10.77 25.35
N GLY A 17 -13.81 -9.62 24.71
CA GLY A 17 -13.38 -9.57 23.31
C GLY A 17 -11.90 -9.27 23.29
N CYS A 18 -11.05 -10.27 23.57
CA CYS A 18 -9.64 -10.19 23.22
C CYS A 18 -9.57 -10.10 21.69
N ALA A 19 -9.56 -8.89 21.14
CA ALA A 19 -9.01 -8.65 19.83
C ALA A 19 -7.62 -9.27 19.84
N ARG A 20 -7.39 -10.29 19.00
CA ARG A 20 -6.06 -10.85 18.75
C ARG A 20 -5.17 -9.67 18.39
N LYS A 21 -4.38 -9.24 19.37
CA LYS A 21 -3.33 -8.26 19.19
C LYS A 21 -2.34 -8.92 18.25
N ASP A 22 -2.32 -8.44 17.01
CA ASP A 22 -1.49 -8.99 15.96
C ASP A 22 -0.02 -8.93 16.43
N PRO A 23 0.67 -10.07 16.59
CA PRO A 23 2.04 -10.10 17.10
C PRO A 23 3.03 -9.35 16.20
N ALA A 24 2.62 -8.98 14.98
CA ALA A 24 3.37 -8.09 14.11
C ALA A 24 3.52 -6.66 14.67
N VAL A 25 2.60 -6.18 15.51
CA VAL A 25 2.63 -4.80 16.03
C VAL A 25 3.56 -4.66 17.24
N ASP A 26 3.65 -5.69 18.10
CA ASP A 26 4.55 -5.66 19.27
C ASP A 26 6.04 -5.83 18.89
N SER A 27 6.34 -6.31 17.67
CA SER A 27 7.72 -6.39 17.16
C SER A 27 8.31 -5.03 16.75
N LEU A 28 7.54 -3.94 16.78
CA LEU A 28 7.99 -2.61 16.35
C LEU A 28 8.47 -1.72 17.53
N ILE A 29 8.36 -2.19 18.77
CA ILE A 29 8.76 -1.45 19.97
C ILE A 29 10.11 -1.99 20.44
N GLY A 30 11.22 -1.59 19.79
CA GLY A 30 12.57 -1.83 20.34
C GLY A 30 13.69 -2.14 19.35
N SER A 31 13.39 -2.40 18.08
CA SER A 31 14.41 -2.46 17.03
C SER A 31 14.60 -1.06 16.45
N GLU A 32 15.85 -0.60 16.30
CA GLU A 32 16.21 0.55 15.49
C GLU A 32 15.35 0.58 14.22
N PRO A 33 14.88 1.76 13.74
CA PRO A 33 14.11 1.81 12.50
C PRO A 33 14.95 1.14 11.44
N GLN A 34 14.55 -0.06 10.99
CA GLN A 34 15.23 -0.72 9.89
C GLN A 34 15.21 0.30 8.77
N ARG A 35 16.38 0.85 8.44
CA ARG A 35 16.54 1.67 7.25
C ARG A 35 16.36 0.70 6.10
N LEU A 36 15.10 0.50 5.70
CA LEU A 36 14.73 -0.26 4.53
C LEU A 36 15.33 0.50 3.35
N SER A 37 16.51 0.06 2.92
CA SER A 37 17.18 0.57 1.73
C SER A 37 16.76 -0.32 0.56
N PHE A 38 15.98 0.25 -0.35
CA PHE A 38 15.48 -0.41 -1.55
C PHE A 38 16.50 -0.36 -2.69
N GLY A 39 17.53 0.48 -2.56
CA GLY A 39 18.49 0.77 -3.62
C GLY A 39 18.01 1.89 -4.55
N PRO A 40 18.68 2.05 -5.71
CA PRO A 40 18.39 3.12 -6.65
C PRO A 40 17.06 2.89 -7.41
N PRO A 41 16.36 3.96 -7.84
CA PRO A 41 15.02 3.86 -8.42
C PRO A 41 14.85 2.85 -9.58
N PRO A 42 15.79 2.71 -10.54
CA PRO A 42 15.64 1.72 -11.61
C PRO A 42 15.62 0.27 -11.12
N GLN A 43 16.41 -0.04 -10.09
CA GLN A 43 16.46 -1.39 -9.51
C GLN A 43 15.18 -1.70 -8.73
N VAL A 44 14.66 -0.70 -8.00
CA VAL A 44 13.39 -0.81 -7.28
C VAL A 44 12.24 -1.01 -8.25
N LEU A 45 12.21 -0.24 -9.35
CA LEU A 45 11.21 -0.41 -10.42
C LEU A 45 11.23 -1.83 -10.98
N GLN A 46 12.41 -2.36 -11.32
CA GLN A 46 12.52 -3.71 -11.88
C GLN A 46 11.93 -4.76 -10.93
N THR A 47 12.39 -4.75 -9.67
CA THR A 47 11.92 -5.69 -8.63
C THR A 47 10.41 -5.54 -8.39
N PHE A 48 9.92 -4.29 -8.41
CA PHE A 48 8.50 -3.99 -8.26
C PHE A 48 7.68 -4.58 -9.41
N VAL A 49 8.08 -4.36 -10.66
CA VAL A 49 7.37 -4.85 -11.84
C VAL A 49 7.29 -6.38 -11.87
N GLU A 50 8.36 -7.07 -11.46
CA GLU A 50 8.37 -8.53 -11.34
C GLU A 50 7.32 -9.02 -10.33
N LYS A 51 7.31 -8.46 -9.11
CA LYS A 51 6.30 -8.78 -8.09
C LYS A 51 4.88 -8.44 -8.54
N MET A 52 4.71 -7.25 -9.12
CA MET A 52 3.44 -6.74 -9.60
C MET A 52 2.81 -7.67 -10.65
N LYS A 53 3.59 -8.13 -11.63
CA LYS A 53 3.13 -9.09 -12.66
C LYS A 53 2.57 -10.35 -12.03
N LEU A 54 3.28 -10.91 -11.04
CA LEU A 54 2.89 -12.14 -10.36
C LEU A 54 1.60 -11.97 -9.53
N CYS A 55 1.48 -10.86 -8.81
CA CYS A 55 0.43 -10.71 -7.79
C CYS A 55 -0.82 -9.97 -8.26
N TRP A 56 -0.76 -9.17 -9.33
CA TRP A 56 -1.93 -8.37 -9.75
C TRP A 56 -2.49 -8.78 -11.11
N PHE A 57 -1.67 -9.33 -12.00
CA PHE A 57 -2.06 -9.57 -13.39
C PHE A 57 -2.23 -11.05 -13.75
N GLY A 58 -2.14 -11.95 -12.75
CA GLY A 58 -2.50 -13.35 -12.92
C GLY A 58 -4.01 -13.56 -13.18
N THR A 59 -4.38 -14.77 -13.58
CA THR A 59 -5.80 -15.13 -13.74
C THR A 59 -6.49 -15.19 -12.39
N GLY A 60 -7.60 -14.46 -12.21
CA GLY A 60 -8.33 -14.37 -10.94
C GLY A 60 -7.77 -13.34 -9.96
N GLU A 61 -6.75 -12.58 -10.38
CA GLU A 61 -6.12 -11.56 -9.56
C GLU A 61 -6.82 -10.21 -9.63
N THR A 62 -6.40 -9.33 -8.72
CA THR A 62 -6.98 -8.01 -8.43
C THR A 62 -7.11 -7.11 -9.66
N LEU A 63 -6.13 -7.16 -10.57
CA LEU A 63 -6.06 -6.34 -11.78
C LEU A 63 -6.17 -7.20 -13.04
N ALA A 64 -6.85 -8.34 -12.97
CA ALA A 64 -7.13 -9.14 -14.15
C ALA A 64 -7.86 -8.31 -15.23
N GLY A 65 -7.31 -8.30 -16.45
CA GLY A 65 -7.83 -7.52 -17.58
C GLY A 65 -7.33 -6.07 -17.66
N TYR A 66 -6.72 -5.53 -16.61
CA TYR A 66 -6.03 -4.24 -16.69
C TYR A 66 -4.71 -4.39 -17.43
N ARG A 67 -4.17 -3.27 -17.89
CA ARG A 67 -2.82 -3.18 -18.46
C ARG A 67 -1.96 -2.25 -17.64
N TYR A 68 -0.65 -2.43 -17.73
CA TYR A 68 0.31 -1.50 -17.16
C TYR A 68 1.38 -1.13 -18.17
N GLU A 69 1.97 0.04 -17.98
CA GLU A 69 3.17 0.50 -18.68
C GLU A 69 4.21 0.88 -17.64
N ALA A 70 5.41 0.33 -17.76
CA ALA A 70 6.56 0.71 -16.96
C ALA A 70 7.52 1.52 -17.83
N GLY A 71 8.02 2.63 -17.33
CA GLY A 71 8.89 3.51 -18.11
C GLY A 71 9.53 4.61 -17.28
N GLU A 72 9.98 5.64 -17.97
CA GLU A 72 10.53 6.85 -17.38
C GLU A 72 9.65 8.04 -17.76
N ARG A 73 9.33 8.86 -16.75
CA ARG A 73 8.79 10.20 -16.93
C ARG A 73 9.96 11.15 -17.17
N TYR A 74 9.90 11.92 -18.26
CA TYR A 74 10.97 12.88 -18.56
C TYR A 74 10.75 14.21 -17.82
N PRO A 75 11.84 14.94 -17.49
CA PRO A 75 11.75 16.30 -16.95
C PRO A 75 10.86 17.20 -17.81
N GLY A 76 9.96 17.96 -17.18
CA GLY A 76 9.14 18.96 -17.86
C GLY A 76 7.83 18.44 -18.48
N GLU A 77 7.51 17.15 -18.39
CA GLU A 77 6.19 16.66 -18.76
C GLU A 77 5.10 17.04 -17.74
N ASP A 78 5.48 17.44 -16.52
CA ASP A 78 4.64 18.12 -15.51
C ASP A 78 5.49 19.03 -14.61
N ALA A 79 4.85 20.03 -13.99
CA ALA A 79 5.54 20.98 -13.11
C ALA A 79 5.97 20.38 -11.75
N GLN A 80 5.77 19.08 -11.54
CA GLN A 80 5.89 18.43 -10.23
C GLN A 80 7.20 17.67 -10.04
N SER A 81 7.98 17.38 -11.10
CA SER A 81 9.34 16.87 -10.94
C SER A 81 10.32 17.40 -11.99
N PRO A 82 11.33 18.21 -11.59
CA PRO A 82 12.32 18.76 -12.51
C PRO A 82 13.37 17.74 -12.98
N GLU A 83 13.46 16.55 -12.37
CA GLU A 83 14.54 15.59 -12.63
C GLU A 83 14.09 14.32 -13.38
N GLY A 84 12.80 14.18 -13.69
CA GLY A 84 12.25 12.93 -14.24
C GLY A 84 12.28 11.79 -13.23
N TYR A 85 11.54 10.72 -13.49
CA TYR A 85 11.47 9.57 -12.57
C TYR A 85 10.98 8.30 -13.27
N PRO A 86 11.50 7.12 -12.91
CA PRO A 86 10.87 5.86 -13.29
C PRO A 86 9.45 5.75 -12.72
N ASN A 87 8.54 5.17 -13.48
CA ASN A 87 7.15 4.99 -13.06
C ASN A 87 6.51 3.71 -13.60
N VAL A 88 5.38 3.36 -13.01
CA VAL A 88 4.42 2.40 -13.53
C VAL A 88 3.05 3.07 -13.59
N LYS A 89 2.41 3.02 -14.76
CA LYS A 89 1.03 3.50 -14.96
C LYS A 89 0.11 2.31 -15.15
N LEU A 90 -1.07 2.37 -14.53
CA LEU A 90 -2.12 1.37 -14.62
C LEU A 90 -3.27 1.93 -15.45
N PHE A 91 -3.83 1.10 -16.34
CA PHE A 91 -4.92 1.48 -17.22
C PHE A 91 -5.97 0.38 -17.26
N GLU A 92 -7.21 0.78 -17.49
CA GLU A 92 -8.27 -0.14 -17.89
C GLU A 92 -7.97 -0.81 -19.24
N PRO A 93 -8.62 -1.94 -19.56
CA PRO A 93 -8.54 -2.53 -20.88
C PRO A 93 -9.03 -1.53 -21.95
N GLY A 94 -8.15 -1.17 -22.88
CA GLY A 94 -8.41 -0.26 -23.99
C GLY A 94 -7.52 1.00 -24.00
N ASP A 95 -7.84 1.91 -24.91
CA ASP A 95 -7.12 3.16 -25.13
C ASP A 95 -7.77 4.28 -24.31
N GLY A 96 -7.35 4.38 -23.05
CA GLY A 96 -7.78 5.42 -22.12
C GLY A 96 -6.61 6.05 -21.38
N PRO A 97 -6.84 7.15 -20.65
CA PRO A 97 -5.84 7.76 -19.78
C PRO A 97 -5.45 6.81 -18.62
N PRO A 98 -4.30 7.03 -17.98
CA PRO A 98 -3.91 6.24 -16.81
C PRO A 98 -4.88 6.47 -15.65
N LEU A 99 -5.23 5.39 -14.96
CA LEU A 99 -6.10 5.40 -13.77
C LEU A 99 -5.30 5.61 -12.49
N PHE A 100 -4.08 5.11 -12.46
CA PHE A 100 -3.20 5.14 -11.30
C PHE A 100 -1.74 5.16 -11.75
N GLU A 101 -0.88 5.83 -10.99
CA GLU A 101 0.56 5.86 -11.24
C GLU A 101 1.34 5.61 -9.95
N ILE A 102 2.43 4.88 -10.10
CA ILE A 102 3.41 4.59 -9.06
C ILE A 102 4.72 5.19 -9.54
N GLN A 103 5.32 6.05 -8.74
CA GLN A 103 6.48 6.85 -9.09
C GLN A 103 7.64 6.50 -8.16
N PHE A 104 8.83 6.35 -8.72
CA PHE A 104 10.04 5.96 -7.99
C PHE A 104 11.04 7.11 -8.02
N HIS A 105 11.07 7.91 -6.96
CA HIS A 105 11.92 9.10 -6.86
C HIS A 105 13.21 8.78 -6.13
N LYS A 106 14.32 9.38 -6.55
CA LYS A 106 15.57 9.31 -5.79
C LYS A 106 15.39 10.05 -4.46
N TYR A 107 15.80 9.43 -3.36
CA TYR A 107 15.84 10.04 -2.04
C TYR A 107 17.12 9.61 -1.32
N ASN A 108 18.13 10.48 -1.35
CA ASN A 108 19.50 10.15 -0.93
C ASN A 108 20.02 8.92 -1.68
N ASP A 109 20.47 7.89 -0.95
CA ASP A 109 20.92 6.59 -1.48
C ASP A 109 19.79 5.57 -1.61
N ASN A 110 18.53 6.01 -1.58
CA ASN A 110 17.34 5.16 -1.56
C ASN A 110 16.27 5.66 -2.55
N THR A 111 15.14 4.96 -2.58
CA THR A 111 13.99 5.27 -3.43
C THR A 111 12.77 5.62 -2.59
N LEU A 112 12.16 6.76 -2.89
CA LEU A 112 10.84 7.15 -2.39
C LEU A 112 9.77 6.69 -3.39
N ILE A 113 8.85 5.84 -2.93
CA ILE A 113 7.71 5.40 -3.75
C ILE A 113 6.52 6.32 -3.47
N VAL A 114 6.02 6.99 -4.51
CA VAL A 114 4.84 7.85 -4.46
C VAL A 114 3.75 7.26 -5.32
N THR A 115 2.50 7.28 -4.84
CA THR A 115 1.36 6.81 -5.62
C THR A 115 0.39 7.94 -5.93
N ARG A 116 -0.15 7.96 -7.14
CA ARG A 116 -1.16 8.91 -7.59
C ARG A 116 -2.37 8.17 -8.13
N ASN A 117 -3.53 8.43 -7.54
CA ASN A 117 -4.81 7.96 -8.07
C ASN A 117 -5.41 9.06 -8.96
N TYR A 118 -5.66 8.76 -10.23
CA TYR A 118 -6.33 9.67 -11.16
C TYR A 118 -7.82 9.38 -11.24
N ALA A 119 -8.17 8.12 -11.44
CA ALA A 119 -9.55 7.68 -11.69
C ALA A 119 -9.84 6.23 -11.26
N MET A 120 -8.88 5.55 -10.63
CA MET A 120 -9.11 4.21 -10.09
C MET A 120 -10.11 4.26 -8.93
N SER A 121 -11.01 3.29 -8.84
CA SER A 121 -12.01 3.22 -7.77
C SER A 121 -11.35 3.23 -6.38
N THR A 122 -12.05 3.78 -5.38
CA THR A 122 -11.51 3.89 -4.01
C THR A 122 -11.14 2.53 -3.44
N GLU A 123 -11.98 1.52 -3.66
CA GLU A 123 -11.74 0.15 -3.22
C GLU A 123 -10.45 -0.42 -3.83
N LEU A 124 -10.33 -0.35 -5.16
CA LEU A 124 -9.21 -0.91 -5.88
C LEU A 124 -7.91 -0.16 -5.56
N SER A 125 -7.95 1.17 -5.55
CA SER A 125 -6.78 2.00 -5.21
C SER A 125 -6.32 1.81 -3.76
N THR A 126 -7.23 1.56 -2.83
CA THR A 126 -6.87 1.25 -1.43
C THR A 126 -6.16 -0.09 -1.35
N LYS A 127 -6.67 -1.11 -2.05
CA LYS A 127 -6.02 -2.42 -2.11
C LYS A 127 -4.64 -2.34 -2.77
N VAL A 128 -4.51 -1.68 -3.92
CA VAL A 128 -3.23 -1.44 -4.60
C VAL A 128 -2.22 -0.75 -3.67
N LYS A 129 -2.62 0.33 -2.99
CA LYS A 129 -1.74 1.03 -2.02
C LYS A 129 -1.28 0.13 -0.88
N ARG A 130 -2.19 -0.67 -0.33
CA ARG A 130 -1.86 -1.61 0.74
C ARG A 130 -0.86 -2.66 0.26
N ASP A 131 -1.09 -3.24 -0.91
CA ASP A 131 -0.21 -4.27 -1.48
C ASP A 131 1.20 -3.69 -1.75
N ILE A 132 1.31 -2.45 -2.28
CA ILE A 132 2.58 -1.73 -2.43
C ILE A 132 3.29 -1.56 -1.09
N GLN A 133 2.57 -1.14 -0.04
CA GLN A 133 3.13 -1.00 1.30
C GLN A 133 3.64 -2.33 1.86
N LEU A 134 2.91 -3.43 1.64
CA LEU A 134 3.33 -4.77 2.09
C LEU A 134 4.59 -5.24 1.36
N TRP A 135 4.68 -5.02 0.04
CA TRP A 135 5.87 -5.40 -0.74
C TRP A 135 7.08 -4.55 -0.36
N ALA A 136 6.89 -3.24 -0.20
CA ALA A 136 7.95 -2.32 0.18
C ALA A 136 8.41 -2.54 1.63
N LEU A 137 7.50 -2.70 2.59
CA LEU A 137 7.88 -2.70 4.01
C LEU A 137 8.14 -4.09 4.60
N GLN A 138 7.45 -5.11 4.09
CA GLN A 138 7.43 -6.42 4.74
C GLN A 138 8.09 -7.51 3.90
N GLY A 139 8.48 -7.20 2.65
CA GLY A 139 9.08 -8.16 1.72
C GLY A 139 8.16 -9.35 1.38
N ARG A 140 6.91 -9.35 1.87
CA ARG A 140 5.94 -10.42 1.65
C ARG A 140 5.56 -10.47 0.16
N ASP A 141 5.38 -11.68 -0.34
CA ASP A 141 4.83 -11.91 -1.68
C ASP A 141 3.30 -11.85 -1.64
N CYS A 142 2.65 -12.21 -2.75
CA CYS A 142 1.22 -12.02 -3.01
C CYS A 142 0.35 -12.41 -1.81
N THR A 143 -0.40 -11.44 -1.27
CA THR A 143 -1.42 -11.72 -0.26
C THR A 143 -2.73 -12.03 -0.99
N SER A 144 -3.06 -13.31 -1.08
CA SER A 144 -4.37 -13.82 -1.48
C SER A 144 -5.48 -13.29 -0.57
#